data_AF-A0A356PDA9-F1
#
_entry.id   AF-A0A356PDA9-F1
#
_cell.length_a   1.000
_cell.length_b   1.000
_cell.length_c   1.000
_cell.angle_alpha   90.00
_cell.angle_beta   90.00
_cell.angle_gamma   90.00
#
_symmetry.space_group_name_H-M   'P 1'
#
loop_
_entity.id
_entity.type
_entity.pdbx_description
1 polymer ?
#
loop_
_entity_poly.entity_id
_entity_poly.type
_entity_poly.pdbx_seq_one_letter_code
_entity_poly.pdbx_strand_id
1 'polypeptide(L)'
;IQQTPGSIGYVELAYAVQNKLPVATLQNKEGKWVAPSLQGASAAAVASKISTDMRVSIVNAPGVDTYPISGFTWALLYQDQRDKAKGSALVKFLNWSIHEGQTMSEGLLYAKLPPDLVIREEAMLKTITSEGQPLLK
;
A
#
# COMPACT_ATOMS: atom_id res chain seq x y z
N ILE A 1 15.87 4.19 -18.35
CA ILE A 1 15.02 5.35 -18.68
C ILE A 1 15.89 6.57 -19.01
N GLN A 2 16.62 7.14 -18.04
CA GLN A 2 17.44 8.35 -18.29
C GLN A 2 18.49 8.21 -19.42
N GLN A 3 19.10 7.03 -19.56
CA GLN A 3 20.17 6.79 -20.55
C GLN A 3 19.66 6.47 -21.95
N THR A 4 18.35 6.34 -22.16
CA THR A 4 17.76 5.92 -23.44
C THR A 4 16.77 6.96 -23.92
N PRO A 5 17.18 7.87 -24.82
CA PRO A 5 16.30 8.89 -25.39
C PRO A 5 15.04 8.27 -26.01
N GLY A 6 13.88 8.88 -25.76
CA GLY A 6 12.58 8.40 -26.25
C GLY A 6 12.01 7.17 -25.53
N SER A 7 12.68 6.64 -24.50
CA SER A 7 12.14 5.51 -23.73
C SER A 7 10.95 5.90 -22.85
N ILE A 8 10.04 4.95 -22.65
CA ILE A 8 8.97 5.00 -21.65
C ILE A 8 9.17 3.85 -20.66
N GLY A 9 8.92 4.09 -19.38
CA GLY A 9 8.99 3.07 -18.34
C GLY A 9 7.94 3.31 -17.26
N TYR A 10 7.56 2.24 -16.57
CA TYR A 10 6.71 2.31 -15.38
C TYR A 10 7.58 2.07 -14.15
N VAL A 11 7.52 2.99 -13.21
CA VAL A 11 8.26 2.92 -11.94
C VAL A 11 7.36 3.42 -10.81
N GLU A 12 7.64 2.99 -9.60
CA GLU A 12 6.97 3.51 -8.40
C GLU A 12 7.28 5.02 -8.24
N LEU A 13 6.35 5.80 -7.68
CA LEU A 13 6.41 7.26 -7.59
C LEU A 13 7.69 7.77 -6.95
N ALA A 14 8.18 7.10 -5.90
CA ALA A 14 9.40 7.48 -5.21
C ALA A 14 10.61 7.51 -6.14
N TYR A 15 10.73 6.51 -7.03
CA TYR A 15 11.82 6.48 -8.01
C TYR A 15 11.74 7.65 -8.97
N ALA A 16 10.55 8.00 -9.43
CA ALA A 16 10.37 9.12 -10.34
C ALA A 16 10.75 10.45 -9.67
N VAL A 17 10.26 10.70 -8.46
CA VAL A 17 10.52 11.96 -7.72
C VAL A 17 12.00 12.07 -7.33
N GLN A 18 12.58 11.04 -6.72
CA GLN A 18 13.96 11.07 -6.24
C GLN A 18 14.97 11.22 -7.38
N ASN A 19 14.71 10.61 -8.53
CA ASN A 19 15.57 10.70 -9.72
C ASN A 19 15.17 11.83 -10.67
N LYS A 20 14.22 12.70 -10.28
CA LYS A 20 13.73 13.83 -11.08
C LYS A 20 13.32 13.43 -12.50
N LEU A 21 12.67 12.27 -12.63
CA LEU A 21 12.19 11.77 -13.91
C LEU A 21 10.95 12.56 -14.34
N PRO A 22 10.83 12.93 -15.62
CA PRO A 22 9.57 13.40 -16.17
C PRO A 22 8.48 12.35 -15.99
N VAL A 23 7.30 12.76 -15.54
CA VAL A 23 6.13 11.89 -15.34
C VAL A 23 4.97 12.34 -16.23
N ALA A 24 4.17 11.39 -16.69
CA ALA A 24 2.97 11.66 -17.46
C ALA A 24 1.75 11.84 -16.53
N THR A 25 0.87 12.78 -16.87
CA THR A 25 -0.51 12.77 -16.38
C THR A 25 -1.29 11.69 -17.12
N LEU A 26 -2.20 11.03 -16.43
CA LEU A 26 -3.02 9.98 -17.01
C LEU A 26 -4.50 10.31 -16.83
N GLN A 27 -5.30 9.95 -17.83
CA GLN A 27 -6.74 10.08 -17.73
C GLN A 27 -7.29 9.00 -16.80
N ASN A 28 -7.99 9.41 -15.74
CA ASN A 28 -8.67 8.50 -14.82
C ASN A 28 -10.03 8.06 -15.37
N LYS A 29 -10.72 7.20 -14.61
CA LYS A 29 -12.01 6.63 -14.98
C LYS A 29 -13.11 7.68 -15.26
N GLU A 30 -13.02 8.83 -14.61
CA GLU A 30 -13.95 9.96 -14.78
C GLU A 30 -13.56 10.89 -15.94
N GLY A 31 -12.55 10.51 -16.74
CA GLY A 31 -12.08 11.29 -17.87
C GLY A 31 -11.19 12.49 -17.49
N LYS A 32 -10.75 12.59 -16.23
CA LYS A 32 -9.88 13.68 -15.75
C LYS A 32 -8.40 13.32 -15.89
N TRP A 33 -7.59 14.28 -16.35
CA TRP A 33 -6.14 14.12 -16.42
C TRP A 33 -5.52 14.43 -15.06
N VAL A 34 -4.95 13.41 -14.42
CA VAL A 34 -4.43 13.48 -13.05
C VAL A 34 -2.94 13.16 -13.06
N ALA A 35 -2.14 13.96 -12.34
CA ALA A 35 -0.72 13.69 -12.11
C ALA A 35 -0.54 12.64 -10.99
N PRO A 36 0.51 11.80 -11.04
CA PRO A 36 0.79 10.86 -9.95
C PRO A 36 1.08 11.62 -8.66
N SER A 37 0.40 11.23 -7.58
CA SER A 37 0.49 11.90 -6.26
C SER A 37 0.04 10.96 -5.15
N LEU A 38 0.46 11.24 -3.90
CA LEU A 38 -0.01 10.49 -2.73
C LEU A 38 -1.52 10.66 -2.55
N GLN A 39 -2.04 11.85 -2.82
CA GLN A 39 -3.46 12.19 -2.74
C GLN A 39 -4.26 11.35 -3.75
N GLY A 40 -3.79 11.22 -4.99
CA GLY A 40 -4.45 10.41 -6.01
C GLY A 40 -4.45 8.91 -5.70
N ALA A 41 -3.37 8.41 -5.08
CA ALA A 41 -3.30 7.03 -4.59
C ALA A 41 -4.24 6.79 -3.40
N SER A 42 -4.26 7.70 -2.42
CA SER A 42 -5.21 7.66 -1.29
C SER A 42 -6.66 7.72 -1.76
N ALA A 43 -6.97 8.57 -2.74
CA ALA A 43 -8.30 8.66 -3.33
C ALA A 43 -8.71 7.34 -4.00
N ALA A 44 -7.79 6.70 -4.74
CA ALA A 44 -8.04 5.40 -5.35
C ALA A 44 -8.30 4.30 -4.30
N ALA A 45 -7.55 4.29 -3.19
CA ALA A 45 -7.75 3.36 -2.09
C ALA A 45 -9.14 3.54 -1.43
N VAL A 46 -9.53 4.78 -1.13
CA VAL A 46 -10.83 5.10 -0.51
C VAL A 46 -12.01 4.77 -1.42
N ALA A 47 -11.89 5.02 -2.72
CA ALA A 47 -12.97 4.78 -3.68
C ALA A 47 -13.17 3.30 -4.05
N SER A 48 -12.23 2.43 -3.66
CA SER A 48 -12.24 1.02 -4.03
C SER A 48 -13.00 0.16 -3.02
N LYS A 49 -13.69 -0.86 -3.53
CA LYS A 49 -14.30 -1.90 -2.68
C LYS A 49 -13.26 -2.98 -2.38
N ILE A 50 -12.84 -3.07 -1.13
CA ILE A 50 -11.76 -3.96 -0.70
C ILE A 50 -12.33 -5.20 -0.02
N SER A 51 -12.09 -6.38 -0.60
CA SER A 51 -12.56 -7.68 -0.08
C SER A 51 -12.02 -7.98 1.31
N THR A 52 -12.73 -8.81 2.07
CA THR A 52 -12.37 -9.17 3.45
C THR A 52 -11.00 -9.84 3.56
N ASP A 53 -10.56 -10.53 2.52
CA ASP A 53 -9.26 -11.19 2.43
C ASP A 53 -8.14 -10.30 1.84
N MET A 54 -8.39 -9.00 1.67
CA MET A 54 -7.45 -7.97 1.21
C MET A 54 -6.87 -8.16 -0.20
N ARG A 55 -7.37 -9.14 -0.96
CA ARG A 55 -7.01 -9.33 -2.37
C ARG A 55 -7.82 -8.40 -3.23
N VAL A 56 -7.25 -7.24 -3.55
CA VAL A 56 -7.92 -6.19 -4.30
C VAL A 56 -7.01 -5.56 -5.34
N SER A 57 -7.59 -5.14 -6.47
CA SER A 57 -6.98 -4.17 -7.37
C SER A 57 -7.69 -2.84 -7.21
N ILE A 58 -6.90 -1.78 -7.02
CA ILE A 58 -7.38 -0.39 -7.02
C ILE A 58 -6.99 0.35 -8.31
N VAL A 59 -6.54 -0.39 -9.33
CA VAL A 59 -6.23 0.14 -10.65
C VAL A 59 -7.51 0.69 -11.29
N ASN A 60 -7.42 1.90 -11.83
CA ASN A 60 -8.53 2.63 -12.43
C ASN A 60 -9.75 2.73 -11.50
N ALA A 61 -9.51 2.97 -10.21
CA ALA A 61 -10.55 3.25 -9.22
C ALA A 61 -11.42 4.45 -9.64
N PRO A 62 -12.74 4.43 -9.37
CA PRO A 62 -13.63 5.53 -9.70
C PRO A 62 -13.33 6.79 -8.86
N GLY A 63 -13.75 7.96 -9.33
CA GLY A 63 -13.59 9.22 -8.60
C GLY A 63 -12.69 10.24 -9.33
N VAL A 64 -13.02 11.52 -9.18
CA VAL A 64 -12.44 12.60 -9.99
C VAL A 64 -10.97 12.87 -9.69
N ASP A 65 -10.52 12.55 -8.48
CA ASP A 65 -9.15 12.79 -8.01
C ASP A 65 -8.26 11.54 -8.03
N THR A 66 -8.79 10.39 -8.48
CA THR A 66 -8.01 9.14 -8.44
C THR A 66 -6.91 9.13 -9.48
N TYR A 67 -5.72 8.68 -9.08
CA TYR A 67 -4.67 8.35 -10.04
C TYR A 67 -4.87 6.91 -10.55
N PRO A 68 -4.96 6.68 -11.87
CA PRO A 68 -5.43 5.41 -12.42
C PRO A 68 -4.47 4.23 -12.24
N ILE A 69 -3.17 4.48 -11.98
CA ILE A 69 -2.19 3.42 -11.72
C ILE A 69 -1.77 3.51 -10.24
N SER A 70 -2.65 3.01 -9.38
CA SER A 70 -2.43 2.93 -7.93
C SER A 70 -2.53 1.47 -7.47
N GLY A 71 -1.84 1.11 -6.41
CA GLY A 71 -1.81 -0.27 -5.91
C GLY A 71 -1.38 -0.35 -4.45
N PHE A 72 -1.82 -1.41 -3.77
CA PHE A 72 -1.26 -1.83 -2.49
C PHE A 72 -0.03 -2.72 -2.71
N THR A 73 0.73 -2.94 -1.64
CA THR A 73 1.72 -4.00 -1.53
C THR A 73 1.35 -4.89 -0.33
N TRP A 74 1.75 -6.15 -0.35
CA TRP A 74 1.35 -7.13 0.66
C TRP A 74 2.56 -7.79 1.31
N ALA A 75 2.46 -8.01 2.62
CA ALA A 75 3.30 -8.96 3.32
C ALA A 75 2.57 -10.30 3.39
N LEU A 76 3.25 -11.39 3.06
CA LEU A 76 2.72 -12.75 3.20
C LEU A 76 3.32 -13.40 4.44
N LEU A 77 2.44 -13.90 5.31
CA LEU A 77 2.82 -14.52 6.58
C LEU A 77 2.19 -15.90 6.70
N TYR A 78 2.92 -16.83 7.31
CA TYR A 78 2.30 -18.05 7.82
C TYR A 78 1.39 -17.71 9.01
N GLN A 79 0.18 -18.27 9.01
CA GLN A 79 -0.75 -18.07 10.12
C GLN A 79 -0.28 -18.77 11.39
N ASP A 80 0.38 -19.92 11.28
CA ASP A 80 1.08 -20.58 12.39
C ASP A 80 2.59 -20.39 12.25
N GLN A 81 3.18 -19.69 13.20
CA GLN A 81 4.59 -19.38 13.28
C GLN A 81 5.31 -20.47 14.08
N ARG A 82 6.19 -21.22 13.42
CA ARG A 82 6.97 -22.30 14.07
C ARG A 82 7.92 -21.80 15.15
N ASP A 83 8.51 -20.63 14.93
CA ASP A 83 9.41 -19.98 15.88
C ASP A 83 8.64 -18.86 16.60
N LYS A 84 8.22 -19.12 17.83
CA LYS A 84 7.42 -18.19 18.63
C LYS A 84 8.10 -16.84 18.82
N ALA A 85 9.42 -16.82 19.03
CA ALA A 85 10.15 -15.58 19.27
C ALA A 85 10.19 -14.71 18.00
N LYS A 86 10.51 -15.31 16.85
CA LYS A 86 10.49 -14.60 15.56
C LYS A 86 9.09 -14.17 15.17
N GLY A 87 8.09 -15.05 15.31
CA GLY A 87 6.69 -14.72 15.02
C GLY A 87 6.20 -13.55 15.87
N SER A 88 6.50 -13.55 17.18
CA SER A 88 6.12 -12.46 18.07
C SER A 88 6.74 -11.12 17.65
N ALA A 89 8.02 -11.12 17.28
CA ALA A 89 8.70 -9.91 16.83
C ALA A 89 8.13 -9.40 15.49
N LEU A 90 7.88 -10.31 14.54
CA LEU A 90 7.30 -9.99 13.24
C LEU A 90 5.91 -9.36 13.37
N VAL A 91 5.01 -9.98 14.15
CA VAL A 91 3.64 -9.47 14.31
C VAL A 91 3.63 -8.13 15.02
N LYS A 92 4.48 -7.93 16.04
CA LYS A 92 4.64 -6.62 16.69
C LYS A 92 5.16 -5.54 15.74
N PHE A 93 6.13 -5.88 14.91
CA PHE A 93 6.68 -4.96 13.91
C PHE A 93 5.64 -4.54 12.87
N LEU A 94 4.85 -5.50 12.35
CA LEU A 94 3.78 -5.19 11.41
C LEU A 94 2.65 -4.40 12.06
N ASN A 95 2.28 -4.74 13.30
CA ASN A 95 1.30 -3.96 14.05
C ASN A 95 1.75 -2.51 14.24
N TRP A 96 3.01 -2.28 14.62
CA TRP A 96 3.58 -0.93 14.69
C TRP A 96 3.61 -0.25 13.31
N SER A 97 3.94 -1.00 12.24
CA SER A 97 4.06 -0.47 10.88
C SER A 97 2.72 0.08 10.35
N ILE A 98 1.60 -0.60 10.62
CA ILE A 98 0.26 -0.15 10.23
C ILE A 98 -0.30 0.93 11.16
N HIS A 99 0.34 1.19 12.30
CA HIS A 99 0.01 2.26 13.25
C HIS A 99 1.05 3.40 13.18
N GLU A 100 1.95 3.51 14.15
CA GLU A 100 2.88 4.62 14.29
C GLU A 100 3.87 4.71 13.12
N GLY A 101 4.24 3.57 12.54
CA GLY A 101 5.14 3.50 11.38
C GLY A 101 4.61 4.25 10.16
N GLN A 102 3.29 4.42 10.02
CA GLN A 102 2.70 5.17 8.92
C GLN A 102 3.09 6.66 8.90
N THR A 103 3.57 7.21 10.02
CA THR A 103 4.12 8.57 10.07
C THR A 103 5.33 8.76 9.17
N MET A 104 6.01 7.67 8.81
CA MET A 104 7.18 7.67 7.92
C MET A 104 6.81 7.58 6.44
N SER A 105 5.60 7.13 6.10
CA SER A 105 5.21 6.78 4.72
C SER A 105 5.30 7.95 3.74
N GLU A 106 4.77 9.11 4.11
CA GLU A 106 4.71 10.27 3.20
C GLU A 106 6.10 10.81 2.87
N GLY A 107 7.02 10.78 3.82
CA GLY A 107 8.43 11.14 3.61
C GLY A 107 9.17 10.19 2.65
N LEU A 108 8.67 8.96 2.52
CA LEU A 108 9.13 7.96 1.56
C LEU A 108 8.29 7.91 0.28
N LEU A 109 7.35 8.86 0.10
CA LEU A 109 6.44 8.94 -1.03
C LEU A 109 5.47 7.75 -1.15
N TYR A 110 5.03 7.22 -0.01
CA TYR A 110 3.93 6.27 0.09
C TYR A 110 2.71 6.91 0.77
N ALA A 111 1.53 6.61 0.23
CA ALA A 111 0.27 6.97 0.86
C ALA A 111 0.04 6.14 2.13
N LYS A 112 -0.57 6.75 3.14
CA LYS A 112 -1.02 6.03 4.34
C LYS A 112 -2.20 5.13 4.01
N LEU A 113 -2.28 3.98 4.70
CA LEU A 113 -3.44 3.11 4.68
C LEU A 113 -4.66 3.87 5.24
N PRO A 114 -5.84 3.73 4.60
CA PRO A 114 -7.10 4.21 5.17
C PRO A 114 -7.34 3.61 6.57
N PRO A 115 -7.94 4.36 7.51
CA PRO A 115 -8.18 3.88 8.88
C PRO A 115 -8.95 2.55 8.98
N ASP A 116 -9.93 2.32 8.09
CA ASP A 116 -10.66 1.04 8.02
C ASP A 116 -9.72 -0.14 7.74
N LEU A 117 -8.73 0.04 6.85
CA LEU A 117 -7.79 -1.03 6.53
C LEU A 117 -6.85 -1.33 7.67
N VAL A 118 -6.42 -0.32 8.44
CA VAL A 118 -5.61 -0.53 9.65
C VAL A 118 -6.34 -1.45 10.64
N ILE A 119 -7.62 -1.17 10.90
CA ILE A 119 -8.45 -1.98 11.81
C ILE A 119 -8.54 -3.43 11.32
N ARG A 120 -8.77 -3.62 10.02
CA ARG A 120 -8.93 -4.96 9.43
C ARG A 120 -7.61 -5.72 9.36
N GLU A 121 -6.50 -5.05 9.06
CA GLU A 121 -5.16 -5.64 9.10
C GLU A 121 -4.76 -6.03 10.52
N GLU A 122 -5.05 -5.21 11.52
CA GLU A 122 -4.85 -5.56 12.93
C GLU A 122 -5.64 -6.82 13.31
N ALA A 123 -6.91 -6.92 12.88
CA ALA A 123 -7.72 -8.12 13.09
C ALA A 123 -7.10 -9.36 12.43
N MET A 124 -6.52 -9.24 11.23
CA MET A 124 -5.80 -10.33 10.57
C MET A 124 -4.52 -10.71 11.34
N LEU A 125 -3.75 -9.73 11.83
CA LEU A 125 -2.55 -9.99 12.65
C LEU A 125 -2.88 -10.74 13.94
N LYS A 126 -4.03 -10.47 14.56
CA LYS A 126 -4.51 -11.20 15.76
C LYS A 126 -4.85 -12.67 15.49
N THR A 127 -5.03 -13.07 14.22
CA THR A 127 -5.23 -14.48 13.86
C THR A 127 -3.93 -15.29 13.79
N ILE A 128 -2.76 -14.62 13.85
CA ILE A 128 -1.46 -15.28 13.78
C ILE A 128 -1.13 -15.91 15.13
N THR A 129 -0.75 -17.18 15.09
CA THR A 129 -0.48 -18.00 16.26
C THR A 129 0.90 -18.64 16.22
N SER A 130 1.31 -19.24 17.33
CA SER A 130 2.40 -20.21 17.41
C SER A 130 1.97 -21.30 18.37
N GLU A 131 1.94 -22.55 17.91
CA GLU A 131 1.42 -23.69 18.69
C GLU A 131 -0.02 -23.45 19.19
N GLY A 132 -0.84 -22.80 18.34
CA GLY A 132 -2.22 -22.45 18.65
C GLY A 132 -2.41 -21.27 19.61
N GLN A 133 -1.34 -20.64 20.10
CA GLN A 133 -1.41 -19.46 20.97
C GLN A 133 -1.28 -18.17 20.16
N PRO A 134 -2.17 -17.17 20.32
CA PRO A 134 -2.08 -15.89 19.62
C PRO A 134 -0.78 -15.13 19.91
N LEU A 135 -0.20 -14.52 18.88
CA LEU A 135 1.04 -13.74 18.97
C LEU A 135 0.82 -12.24 19.16
N LEU A 136 -0.39 -11.75 18.87
CA LEU A 136 -0.86 -10.40 19.17
C LEU A 136 -2.12 -10.51 20.03
N LYS A 137 -2.24 -9.63 21.02
CA LYS A 137 -3.40 -9.58 21.92
C LYS A 137 -4.37 -8.50 21.47
#